data_AF-A0A8I1QZ22-F1
#
_entry.id   AF-A0A8I1QZ22-F1
#
_cell.length_a   1.000
_cell.length_b   1.000
_cell.length_c   1.000
_cell.angle_alpha   90.00
_cell.angle_beta   90.00
_cell.angle_gamma   90.00
#
_symmetry.space_group_name_H-M   'P 1'
#
loop_
_entity.id
_entity.type
_entity.pdbx_description
1 polymer ?
#
loop_
_entity_poly.entity_id
_entity_poly.type
_entity_poly.pdbx_seq_one_letter_code
_entity_poly.pdbx_strand_id
1 'polypeptide(L)'
;MNAAPLQAGERLRFIANALATALRDDFPVRGALLALDRALPLMGCTDPSWREEHRELIATISANAARFAAPLAETLGGQVSRDVVLFGLSALAVLLATPDEPHAADRISYAKIMLWRLSIIIEEQNLADRGNAFLQFVESHRALIDAPSPSAATH
;
A
#
# COMPACT_ATOMS: atom_id res chain seq x y z
N MET A 1 -22.13 -20.93 -9.37
CA MET A 1 -20.84 -21.53 -9.78
C MET A 1 -19.72 -20.61 -9.32
N ASN A 2 -18.95 -21.05 -8.32
CA ASN A 2 -17.98 -20.26 -7.59
C ASN A 2 -16.64 -20.20 -8.32
N ALA A 3 -16.36 -19.08 -9.00
CA ALA A 3 -15.04 -18.76 -9.56
C ALA A 3 -14.06 -18.19 -8.51
N ALA A 4 -14.45 -18.12 -7.24
CA ALA A 4 -13.73 -17.43 -6.17
C ALA A 4 -12.43 -18.11 -5.67
N PRO A 5 -12.31 -19.45 -5.56
CA PRO A 5 -11.14 -20.07 -4.93
C PRO A 5 -9.88 -20.07 -5.82
N LEU A 6 -10.03 -20.33 -7.12
CA LEU A 6 -8.91 -20.36 -8.09
C LEU A 6 -8.24 -18.99 -8.24
N GLN A 7 -9.00 -17.89 -8.14
CA GLN A 7 -8.46 -16.53 -8.16
C GLN A 7 -7.74 -16.14 -6.86
N ALA A 8 -8.05 -16.78 -5.73
CA ALA A 8 -7.47 -16.43 -4.44
C ALA A 8 -6.01 -16.88 -4.33
N GLY A 9 -5.68 -18.10 -4.78
CA GLY A 9 -4.30 -18.60 -4.79
C GLY A 9 -3.37 -17.82 -5.73
N GLU A 10 -3.87 -17.42 -6.90
CA GLU A 10 -3.13 -16.53 -7.82
C GLU A 10 -2.88 -15.15 -7.22
N ARG A 11 -3.88 -14.58 -6.54
CA ARG A 11 -3.71 -13.31 -5.81
C ARG A 11 -2.67 -13.43 -4.71
N LEU A 12 -2.68 -14.49 -3.90
CA LEU A 12 -1.68 -14.71 -2.85
C LEU A 12 -0.26 -14.82 -3.44
N ARG A 13 -0.09 -15.55 -4.55
CA ARG A 13 1.20 -15.62 -5.26
C ARG A 13 1.66 -14.26 -5.77
N PHE A 14 0.75 -13.47 -6.35
CA PHE A 14 1.06 -12.11 -6.79
C PHE A 14 1.53 -11.23 -5.62
N ILE A 15 0.83 -11.29 -4.48
CA ILE A 15 1.17 -10.51 -3.28
C ILE A 15 2.54 -10.92 -2.72
N ALA A 16 2.77 -12.24 -2.57
CA ALA A 16 4.04 -12.77 -2.09
C ALA A 16 5.21 -12.32 -2.97
N ASN A 17 5.03 -12.36 -4.29
CA ASN A 17 6.03 -11.89 -5.26
C ASN A 17 6.24 -10.38 -5.17
N ALA A 18 5.18 -9.57 -5.13
CA ALA A 18 5.30 -8.12 -5.01
C ALA A 18 6.07 -7.69 -3.76
N LEU A 19 5.79 -8.32 -2.61
CA LEU A 19 6.52 -8.09 -1.37
C LEU A 19 7.98 -8.56 -1.45
N ALA A 20 8.23 -9.74 -2.04
CA ALA A 20 9.59 -10.25 -2.22
C ALA A 20 10.43 -9.35 -3.14
N THR A 21 9.84 -8.80 -4.20
CA THR A 21 10.50 -7.85 -5.11
C THR A 21 10.78 -6.52 -4.43
N ALA A 22 9.81 -6.01 -3.65
CA ALA A 22 10.00 -4.76 -2.91
C ALA A 22 11.10 -4.85 -1.83
N LEU A 23 11.38 -6.05 -1.31
CA LEU A 23 12.48 -6.30 -0.38
C LEU A 23 13.85 -6.48 -1.07
N ARG A 24 13.92 -6.50 -2.41
CA ARG A 24 15.15 -6.71 -3.19
C ARG A 24 15.64 -5.44 -3.91
N ASP A 25 15.08 -4.28 -3.57
CA ASP A 25 15.45 -2.93 -4.05
C ASP A 25 15.09 -2.55 -5.50
N ASP A 26 14.20 -3.30 -6.17
CA ASP A 26 13.75 -3.00 -7.56
C ASP A 26 12.27 -2.59 -7.68
N PHE A 27 11.54 -2.46 -6.56
CA PHE A 27 10.12 -2.11 -6.59
C PHE A 27 9.84 -0.86 -5.74
N PRO A 28 9.13 0.16 -6.29
CA PRO A 28 8.71 1.30 -5.49
C PRO A 28 7.79 0.82 -4.36
N VAL A 29 8.00 1.34 -3.15
CA VAL A 29 7.23 1.08 -1.92
C VAL A 29 5.71 1.10 -2.14
N ARG A 30 5.25 1.95 -3.07
CA ARG A 30 3.87 2.04 -3.56
C ARG A 30 3.32 0.71 -4.10
N GLY A 31 4.10 -0.03 -4.87
CA GLY A 31 3.68 -1.28 -5.46
C GLY A 31 3.49 -2.40 -4.42
N ALA A 32 4.29 -2.40 -3.36
CA ALA A 32 4.12 -3.29 -2.22
C ALA A 32 2.87 -2.95 -1.40
N LEU A 33 2.60 -1.66 -1.16
CA LEU A 33 1.38 -1.25 -0.47
C LEU A 33 0.11 -1.56 -1.26
N LEU A 34 0.13 -1.37 -2.58
CA LEU A 34 -0.98 -1.77 -3.44
C LEU A 34 -1.21 -3.28 -3.41
N ALA A 35 -0.14 -4.08 -3.35
CA ALA A 35 -0.25 -5.52 -3.20
C ALA A 35 -0.87 -5.90 -1.85
N LEU A 36 -0.46 -5.24 -0.75
CA LEU A 36 -1.02 -5.44 0.59
C LEU A 36 -2.48 -5.02 0.68
N ASP A 37 -2.88 -3.90 0.06
CA ASP A 37 -4.28 -3.47 -0.01
C ASP A 37 -5.15 -4.49 -0.76
N ARG A 38 -4.65 -5.05 -1.87
CA ARG A 38 -5.33 -6.13 -2.60
C ARG A 38 -5.44 -7.44 -1.83
N ALA A 39 -4.67 -7.61 -0.76
CA ALA A 39 -4.78 -8.74 0.14
C ALA A 39 -5.97 -8.59 1.11
N LEU A 40 -6.44 -7.36 1.39
CA LEU A 40 -7.47 -7.08 2.42
C LEU A 40 -8.76 -7.91 2.28
N PRO A 41 -9.30 -8.17 1.07
CA PRO A 41 -10.48 -9.03 0.93
C PRO A 41 -10.22 -10.49 1.30
N LEU A 42 -8.98 -10.95 1.19
CA LEU A 42 -8.58 -12.34 1.51
C LEU A 42 -8.46 -12.57 3.03
N MET A 43 -8.26 -11.50 3.81
CA MET A 43 -8.15 -11.55 5.28
C MET A 43 -9.48 -11.80 5.99
N GLY A 44 -10.59 -11.67 5.29
CA GLY A 44 -11.92 -12.03 5.79
C GLY A 44 -12.33 -13.47 5.46
N CYS A 45 -11.48 -14.25 4.76
CA CYS A 45 -11.82 -15.62 4.38
C CYS A 45 -11.85 -16.51 5.63
N THR A 46 -13.04 -16.99 5.97
CA THR A 46 -13.23 -17.84 7.14
C THR A 46 -13.07 -19.35 6.87
N ASP A 47 -12.91 -19.73 5.61
CA ASP A 47 -12.85 -21.13 5.17
C ASP A 47 -11.54 -21.81 5.63
N PRO A 48 -11.60 -22.79 6.55
CA PRO A 48 -10.41 -23.47 7.04
C PRO A 48 -9.66 -24.27 5.96
N SER A 49 -10.39 -24.83 4.99
CA SER A 49 -9.80 -25.67 3.94
C SER A 49 -8.92 -24.85 2.99
N TRP A 50 -9.40 -23.65 2.62
CA TRP A 50 -8.66 -22.70 1.81
C TRP A 50 -7.40 -22.18 2.52
N ARG A 51 -7.50 -21.89 3.83
CA ARG A 51 -6.33 -21.44 4.61
C ARG A 51 -5.28 -22.52 4.71
N GLU A 52 -5.70 -23.77 4.91
CA GLU A 52 -4.78 -24.90 4.97
C GLU A 52 -4.04 -25.09 3.64
N GLU A 53 -4.77 -25.05 2.53
CA GLU A 53 -4.20 -25.14 1.18
C GLU A 53 -3.14 -24.06 0.90
N HIS A 54 -3.30 -22.85 1.46
CA HIS A 54 -2.44 -21.70 1.18
C HIS A 54 -1.53 -21.28 2.35
N ARG A 55 -1.40 -22.13 3.37
CA ARG A 55 -0.69 -21.83 4.63
C ARG A 55 0.73 -21.29 4.42
N GLU A 56 1.49 -21.90 3.51
CA GLU A 56 2.88 -21.49 3.23
C GLU A 56 2.98 -20.11 2.57
N LEU A 57 2.08 -19.81 1.62
CA LEU A 57 2.01 -18.51 0.98
C LEU A 57 1.61 -17.42 1.98
N ILE A 58 0.64 -17.72 2.83
CA ILE A 58 0.22 -16.88 3.94
C ILE A 58 1.39 -16.56 4.88
N ALA A 59 2.16 -17.58 5.28
CA ALA A 59 3.33 -17.39 6.14
C ALA A 59 4.42 -16.56 5.44
N THR A 60 4.60 -16.75 4.14
CA THR A 60 5.57 -15.98 3.33
C THR A 60 5.18 -14.50 3.24
N ILE A 61 3.92 -14.20 2.94
CA ILE A 61 3.38 -12.83 2.92
C ILE A 61 3.57 -12.17 4.28
N SER A 62 3.26 -12.90 5.35
CA SER A 62 3.40 -12.45 6.73
C SER A 62 4.84 -12.05 7.06
N ALA A 63 5.80 -12.93 6.78
CA ALA A 63 7.21 -12.68 7.03
C ALA A 63 7.74 -11.51 6.19
N ASN A 64 7.35 -11.42 4.91
CA ASN A 64 7.79 -10.35 4.04
C ASN A 64 7.17 -9.00 4.42
N ALA A 65 5.90 -8.95 4.83
CA ALA A 65 5.26 -7.74 5.32
C ALA A 65 5.95 -7.20 6.59
N ALA A 66 6.30 -8.07 7.53
CA ALA A 66 7.06 -7.68 8.73
C ALA A 66 8.44 -7.12 8.38
N ARG A 67 9.15 -7.72 7.42
CA ARG A 67 10.44 -7.22 6.92
C ARG A 67 10.30 -5.89 6.18
N PHE A 68 9.19 -5.68 5.47
CA PHE A 68 8.91 -4.46 4.71
C PHE A 68 8.60 -3.25 5.61
N ALA A 69 8.27 -3.47 6.88
CA ALA A 69 7.96 -2.40 7.82
C ALA A 69 9.10 -1.39 8.01
N ALA A 70 10.35 -1.85 8.04
CA ALA A 70 11.51 -0.97 8.20
C ALA A 70 11.75 -0.08 6.96
N PRO A 71 11.88 -0.62 5.73
CA PRO A 71 11.98 0.18 4.51
C PRO A 71 10.82 1.16 4.31
N LEU A 72 9.60 0.74 4.67
CA LEU A 72 8.42 1.61 4.60
C LEU A 72 8.52 2.77 5.60
N ALA A 73 8.89 2.51 6.85
CA ALA A 73 9.06 3.56 7.85
C ALA A 73 10.15 4.58 7.47
N GLU A 74 11.24 4.11 6.85
CA GLU A 74 12.30 4.97 6.32
C GLU A 74 11.79 5.85 5.17
N THR A 75 11.05 5.27 4.22
CA THR A 75 10.45 6.01 3.10
C THR A 75 9.46 7.08 3.57
N LEU A 76 8.75 6.82 4.67
CA LEU A 76 7.81 7.76 5.27
C LEU A 76 8.51 8.90 6.04
N GLY A 77 9.85 8.96 6.05
CA GLY A 77 10.60 10.06 6.67
C GLY A 77 10.32 10.23 8.17
N GLY A 78 9.94 9.16 8.86
CA GLY A 78 9.61 9.21 10.30
C GLY A 78 8.24 9.80 10.65
N GLN A 79 7.38 10.09 9.66
CA GLN A 79 6.00 10.54 9.92
C GLN A 79 5.15 9.47 10.63
N VAL A 80 5.51 8.19 10.47
CA VAL A 80 4.92 7.05 11.17
C VAL A 80 6.06 6.25 11.78
N SER A 81 5.97 5.92 13.08
CA SER A 81 7.00 5.12 13.73
C SER A 81 7.05 3.71 13.14
N ARG A 82 8.26 3.14 13.11
CA ARG A 82 8.48 1.75 12.68
C ARG A 82 7.56 0.78 13.41
N ASP A 83 7.33 0.98 14.71
CA ASP A 83 6.48 0.11 15.52
C ASP A 83 5.01 0.17 15.10
N VAL A 84 4.51 1.33 14.69
CA VAL A 84 3.15 1.49 14.18
C VAL A 84 2.99 0.83 12.81
N VAL A 85 4.02 0.95 11.95
CA VAL A 85 4.05 0.24 10.65
C VAL A 85 4.11 -1.27 10.87
N LEU A 86 4.99 -1.74 11.76
CA LEU A 86 5.10 -3.14 12.15
C LEU A 86 3.79 -3.64 12.73
N PHE A 87 3.14 -2.89 13.61
CA PHE A 87 1.85 -3.28 14.19
C PHE A 87 0.76 -3.42 13.12
N GLY A 88 0.65 -2.47 12.18
CA GLY A 88 -0.30 -2.56 11.06
C GLY A 88 -0.02 -3.73 10.10
N LEU A 89 1.24 -3.97 9.75
CA LEU A 89 1.65 -5.06 8.85
C LEU A 89 1.69 -6.43 9.54
N SER A 90 1.91 -6.48 10.86
CA SER A 90 1.88 -7.72 11.65
C SER A 90 0.46 -8.14 11.98
N ALA A 91 -0.49 -7.21 12.18
CA ALA A 91 -1.91 -7.55 12.24
C ALA A 91 -2.35 -8.28 10.96
N LEU A 92 -1.88 -7.80 9.81
CA LEU A 92 -2.11 -8.41 8.49
C LEU A 92 -1.61 -9.87 8.39
N ALA A 93 -0.45 -10.14 8.99
CA ALA A 93 0.20 -11.44 9.05
C ALA A 93 -0.52 -12.43 9.99
N VAL A 94 -0.87 -11.94 11.19
CA VAL A 94 -1.50 -12.74 12.25
C VAL A 94 -2.91 -13.18 11.87
N LEU A 95 -3.64 -12.38 11.08
CA LEU A 95 -5.01 -12.70 10.65
C LEU A 95 -5.10 -13.78 9.59
N LEU A 96 -4.06 -13.93 8.78
CA LEU A 96 -4.00 -15.03 7.82
C LEU A 96 -3.63 -16.35 8.51
N ALA A 97 -2.91 -16.30 9.64
CA ALA A 97 -2.40 -17.47 10.35
C ALA A 97 -3.27 -17.94 11.55
N THR A 98 -4.00 -17.03 12.19
CA THR A 98 -4.75 -17.29 13.45
C THR A 98 -6.13 -16.63 13.44
N PRO A 99 -7.06 -17.17 12.65
CA PRO A 99 -8.40 -16.61 12.47
C PRO A 99 -9.33 -16.81 13.67
N ASP A 100 -9.01 -17.77 14.55
CA ASP A 100 -9.81 -18.12 15.73
C ASP A 100 -9.43 -17.28 16.97
N GLU A 101 -8.60 -16.24 16.80
CA GLU A 101 -8.27 -15.30 17.88
C GLU A 101 -9.50 -14.46 18.26
N PRO A 102 -9.80 -14.27 19.57
CA PRO A 102 -10.95 -13.49 20.05
C PRO A 102 -11.04 -12.05 19.51
N HIS A 103 -9.91 -11.47 19.08
CA HIS A 103 -9.80 -10.10 18.58
C HIS A 103 -9.55 -10.00 17.07
N ALA A 104 -9.77 -11.09 16.31
CA ALA A 104 -9.49 -11.11 14.87
C ALA A 104 -10.25 -10.01 14.10
N ALA A 105 -11.52 -9.76 14.41
CA ALA A 105 -12.31 -8.71 13.75
C ALA A 105 -11.75 -7.29 13.97
N ASP A 106 -11.31 -6.99 15.19
CA ASP A 106 -10.73 -5.68 15.54
C ASP A 106 -9.36 -5.52 14.90
N ARG A 107 -8.53 -6.56 14.91
CA ARG A 107 -7.23 -6.57 14.22
C ARG A 107 -7.39 -6.39 12.70
N ILE A 108 -8.40 -7.00 12.07
CA ILE A 108 -8.69 -6.82 10.63
C ILE A 108 -9.01 -5.35 10.36
N SER A 109 -9.89 -4.79 11.18
CA SER A 109 -10.30 -3.38 11.06
C SER A 109 -9.10 -2.45 11.24
N TYR A 110 -8.25 -2.72 12.23
CA TYR A 110 -7.05 -1.94 12.47
C TYR A 110 -6.04 -2.05 11.32
N ALA A 111 -5.80 -3.25 10.78
CA ALA A 111 -4.91 -3.46 9.64
C ALA A 111 -5.39 -2.70 8.39
N LYS A 112 -6.70 -2.72 8.11
CA LYS A 112 -7.31 -1.96 7.01
C LYS A 112 -7.10 -0.46 7.18
N ILE A 113 -7.43 0.08 8.35
CA ILE A 113 -7.27 1.51 8.65
C ILE A 113 -5.79 1.91 8.49
N MET A 114 -4.86 1.10 8.99
CA MET A 114 -3.44 1.37 8.87
C MET A 114 -2.96 1.36 7.42
N LEU A 115 -3.35 0.37 6.61
CA LEU A 115 -2.98 0.33 5.20
C LEU A 115 -3.52 1.53 4.42
N TRP A 116 -4.75 1.95 4.70
CA TRP A 116 -5.31 3.16 4.09
C TRP A 116 -4.57 4.41 4.50
N ARG A 117 -4.24 4.57 5.79
CA ARG A 117 -3.45 5.71 6.27
C ARG A 117 -2.07 5.75 5.61
N LEU A 118 -1.38 4.61 5.52
CA LEU A 118 -0.08 4.52 4.87
C LEU A 118 -0.16 4.85 3.36
N SER A 119 -1.22 4.39 2.70
CA SER A 119 -1.47 4.70 1.28
C SER A 119 -1.75 6.19 1.06
N ILE A 120 -2.53 6.82 1.93
CA ILE A 120 -2.81 8.26 1.88
C ILE A 120 -1.50 9.05 2.05
N ILE A 121 -0.70 8.76 3.07
CA ILE A 121 0.55 9.49 3.32
C ILE A 121 1.49 9.40 2.11
N ILE A 122 1.59 8.23 1.48
CA ILE A 122 2.44 8.07 0.29
C ILE A 122 1.88 8.79 -0.93
N GLU A 123 0.56 8.78 -1.13
CA GLU A 123 -0.05 9.57 -2.20
C GLU A 123 0.07 11.08 -1.92
N GLU A 124 0.04 11.53 -0.66
CA GLU A 124 0.30 12.92 -0.26
C GLU A 124 1.75 13.33 -0.54
N GLN A 125 2.73 12.49 -0.18
CA GLN A 125 4.15 12.73 -0.52
C GLN A 125 4.35 12.80 -2.04
N ASN A 126 3.78 11.86 -2.78
CA ASN A 126 3.79 11.89 -4.24
C ASN A 126 3.10 13.13 -4.82
N LEU A 127 2.01 13.57 -4.20
CA LEU A 127 1.29 14.77 -4.61
C LEU A 127 2.07 16.03 -4.26
N ALA A 128 2.87 16.06 -3.19
CA ALA A 128 3.78 17.16 -2.92
C ALA A 128 4.87 17.24 -4.01
N ASP A 129 5.47 16.10 -4.36
CA ASP A 129 6.51 16.02 -5.40
C ASP A 129 5.96 16.40 -6.79
N ARG A 130 4.80 15.85 -7.17
CA ARG A 130 4.13 16.19 -8.44
C ARG A 130 3.42 17.55 -8.39
N GLY A 131 3.02 17.98 -7.22
CA GLY A 131 2.30 19.23 -6.95
C GLY A 131 3.18 20.44 -7.17
N ASN A 132 4.48 20.34 -6.85
CA ASN A 132 5.46 21.36 -7.25
C ASN A 132 5.56 21.48 -8.79
N ALA A 133 5.58 20.37 -9.51
CA ALA A 133 5.57 20.39 -10.98
C ALA A 133 4.24 20.92 -11.55
N PHE A 134 3.11 20.58 -10.92
CA PHE A 134 1.80 21.08 -11.30
C PHE A 134 1.63 22.58 -10.99
N LEU A 135 2.13 23.06 -9.85
CA LEU A 135 2.16 24.49 -9.51
C LEU A 135 3.02 25.27 -10.50
N GLN A 136 4.21 24.78 -10.85
CA GLN A 136 5.04 25.39 -11.89
C GLN A 136 4.35 25.40 -13.27
N PHE A 137 3.58 24.35 -13.58
CA PHE A 137 2.76 24.30 -14.79
C PHE A 137 1.63 25.35 -14.77
N VAL A 138 0.94 25.50 -13.64
CA VAL A 138 -0.13 26.50 -13.46
C VAL A 138 0.44 27.92 -13.49
N GLU A 139 1.57 28.17 -12.84
CA GLU A 139 2.25 29.47 -12.85
C GLU A 139 2.77 29.83 -14.24
N SER A 140 3.34 28.88 -14.99
CA SER A 140 3.76 29.13 -16.39
C SER A 140 2.56 29.39 -17.31
N HIS A 141 1.42 28.72 -17.11
CA HIS A 141 0.18 29.03 -17.82
C HIS A 141 -0.37 30.41 -17.44
N ARG A 142 -0.33 30.77 -16.16
CA ARG A 142 -0.76 32.09 -15.69
C ARG A 142 0.10 33.20 -16.29
N ALA A 143 1.42 33.02 -16.32
CA ALA A 143 2.34 33.96 -16.95
C ALA A 143 2.09 34.13 -18.45
N LEU A 144 1.63 33.10 -19.15
CA LEU A 144 1.21 33.16 -20.56
C LEU A 144 -0.11 33.92 -20.77
N ILE A 145 -1.03 33.85 -19.80
CA ILE A 145 -2.33 34.54 -19.83
C ILE A 145 -2.19 36.01 -19.43
N ASP A 146 -1.37 36.29 -18.40
CA ASP A 146 -1.09 37.62 -17.89
C ASP A 146 -0.02 38.36 -18.71
N ALA A 147 0.60 37.70 -19.70
CA ALA A 147 1.54 38.34 -20.62
C ALA A 147 0.82 39.48 -21.39
N PRO A 148 1.30 40.73 -21.30
CA PRO A 148 0.68 41.83 -22.03
C PRO A 148 0.75 41.54 -23.52
N SER A 149 -0.40 41.63 -24.18
CA SER A 149 -0.51 41.42 -25.63
C SER A 149 0.49 42.35 -26.35
N PRO A 150 1.27 41.87 -27.34
CA PRO A 150 2.29 42.67 -28.03
C PRO A 150 1.77 43.97 -28.67
N SER A 151 0.44 44.09 -28.79
CA SER A 151 -0.28 45.27 -29.29
C SER A 151 -0.23 46.50 -28.38
N ALA A 152 0.28 46.41 -27.14
CA ALA A 152 0.33 47.55 -26.21
C ALA A 152 1.68 48.30 -26.18
N ALA A 153 2.69 47.87 -26.97
CA ALA A 153 4.03 48.50 -26.99
C ALA A 153 4.24 49.54 -28.10
N THR A 154 3.21 49.86 -28.88
CA THR A 154 3.23 50.98 -29.83
C THR A 154 1.87 51.65 -29.87
N HIS A 155 1.64 52.63 -28.99
CA HIS A 155 0.90 53.87 -29.25
C HIS A 155 1.18 54.87 -28.13
#